data_AF-A0A392N256-F1
#
_entry.id   AF-A0A392N256-F1
#
_cell.length_a   1.000
_cell.length_b   1.000
_cell.length_c   1.000
_cell.angle_alpha   90.00
_cell.angle_beta   90.00
_cell.angle_gamma   90.00
#
_symmetry.space_group_name_H-M   'P 1'
#
loop_
_entity.id
_entity.type
_entity.pdbx_description
1 polymer ?
#
loop_
_entity_poly.entity_id
_entity_poly.type
_entity_poly.pdbx_seq_one_letter_code
_entity_poly.pdbx_strand_id
1 'polypeptide(L)'
;MIGTPICIPSQEFIDIGRIASIENNHKPVDYAKKGQKVAIKIVGSNSEEQQKMFGRHFEIDDELVSHISRRSIDILKTNYR
;
A
#
# COMPACT_ATOMS: atom_id res chain seq x y z
N MET A 1 4.40 6.24 1.14
CA MET A 1 5.09 6.58 2.41
C MET A 1 4.86 5.44 3.40
N ILE A 2 5.62 5.36 4.49
CA ILE A 2 5.31 4.39 5.57
C ILE A 2 3.87 4.60 6.07
N GLY A 3 3.17 3.51 6.38
CA GLY A 3 1.79 3.50 6.87
C GLY A 3 0.71 3.61 5.79
N THR A 4 1.08 3.78 4.51
CA THR A 4 0.11 3.85 3.40
C THR A 4 -0.62 2.51 3.25
N PRO A 5 -1.97 2.49 3.28
CA PRO A 5 -2.76 1.28 2.99
C PRO A 5 -2.68 0.92 1.50
N ILE A 6 -2.56 -0.37 1.22
CA ILE A 6 -2.34 -0.91 -0.13
C ILE A 6 -3.44 -1.92 -0.47
N CYS A 7 -3.98 -1.78 -1.66
CA CYS A 7 -4.96 -2.71 -2.22
C CYS A 7 -4.65 -3.05 -3.69
N ILE A 8 -5.35 -4.08 -4.19
CA ILE A 8 -5.18 -4.61 -5.54
C ILE A 8 -6.45 -4.37 -6.36
N PRO A 9 -6.46 -3.43 -7.33
CA PRO A 9 -7.66 -3.06 -8.08
C PRO A 9 -8.26 -4.18 -8.92
N SER A 10 -7.41 -5.04 -9.50
CA SER A 10 -7.83 -6.17 -10.34
C SER A 10 -8.66 -7.21 -9.57
N GLN A 11 -8.61 -7.20 -8.24
CA GLN A 11 -9.27 -8.12 -7.35
C GLN A 11 -10.25 -7.39 -6.42
N GLU A 12 -11.12 -6.57 -7.00
CA GLU A 12 -12.16 -5.83 -6.27
C GLU A 12 -11.61 -4.94 -5.14
N PHE A 13 -10.42 -4.37 -5.34
CA PHE A 13 -9.74 -3.53 -4.36
C PHE A 13 -9.47 -4.22 -3.03
N ILE A 14 -9.18 -5.52 -3.07
CA ILE A 14 -8.81 -6.29 -1.88
C ILE A 14 -7.62 -5.65 -1.15
N ASP A 15 -7.78 -5.43 0.15
CA ASP A 15 -6.73 -4.91 1.02
C ASP A 15 -5.70 -6.00 1.36
N ILE A 16 -4.42 -5.63 1.28
CA ILE A 16 -3.30 -6.55 1.57
C ILE A 16 -2.42 -6.05 2.72
N GLY A 17 -2.71 -4.86 3.26
CA GLY A 17 -2.03 -4.31 4.41
C GLY A 17 -1.50 -2.91 4.21
N ARG A 18 -0.51 -2.55 5.05
CA ARG A 18 0.12 -1.22 5.04
C ARG A 18 1.62 -1.34 4.86
N ILE A 19 2.22 -0.31 4.25
CA ILE A 19 3.68 -0.21 4.14
C ILE A 19 4.30 -0.09 5.54
N ALA A 20 5.05 -1.09 5.96
CA ALA A 20 5.77 -1.12 7.23
C ALA A 20 7.19 -0.55 7.11
N SER A 21 7.85 -0.73 5.97
CA SER A 21 9.16 -0.14 5.69
C SER A 21 9.35 0.10 4.20
N ILE A 22 10.24 1.04 3.88
CA ILE A 22 10.69 1.32 2.51
C ILE A 22 12.22 1.36 2.53
N GLU A 23 12.85 0.72 1.55
CA GLU A 23 14.29 0.74 1.36
C GLU A 23 14.64 1.16 -0.07
N ASN A 24 15.61 2.07 -0.18
CA ASN A 24 16.22 2.45 -1.44
C ASN A 24 17.70 2.06 -1.43
N ASN A 25 18.09 1.10 -2.27
CA ASN A 25 19.44 0.55 -2.29
C ASN A 25 19.93 0.09 -0.89
N HIS A 26 19.10 -0.68 -0.17
CA HIS A 26 19.35 -1.18 1.19
C HIS A 26 19.45 -0.11 2.28
N LYS A 27 19.07 1.13 2.00
CA LYS A 27 19.00 2.21 2.99
C LYS A 27 17.53 2.48 3.34
N PRO A 28 17.16 2.51 4.63
CA PRO A 28 15.79 2.83 5.04
C PRO A 28 15.43 4.27 4.67
N VAL A 29 14.22 4.48 4.18
CA VAL A 29 13.67 5.79 3.83
C VAL A 29 12.19 5.88 4.24
N ASP A 30 11.70 7.09 4.50
CA ASP A 30 10.30 7.28 4.92
C ASP A 30 9.32 7.37 3.73
N TYR A 31 9.84 7.73 2.56
CA TYR A 31 9.06 7.92 1.35
C TYR A 31 9.88 7.67 0.08
N ALA A 32 9.18 7.35 -1.00
CA ALA A 32 9.72 7.23 -2.34
C ALA A 32 8.96 8.17 -3.30
N LYS A 33 9.67 8.68 -4.30
CA LYS A 33 9.11 9.56 -5.34
C LYS A 33 8.89 8.79 -6.64
N LYS A 34 8.05 9.36 -7.51
CA LYS A 34 7.81 8.85 -8.87
C LYS A 34 9.14 8.57 -9.60
N GLY A 35 9.23 7.41 -10.23
CA GLY A 35 10.41 6.96 -11.00
C GLY A 35 11.47 6.24 -10.16
N GLN A 36 11.38 6.26 -8.83
CA GLN A 36 12.27 5.47 -7.98
C GLN A 36 11.80 4.01 -7.91
N LYS A 37 12.74 3.08 -8.02
CA LYS A 37 12.53 1.68 -7.69
C LYS A 37 13.00 1.46 -6.26
N VAL A 38 12.10 0.99 -5.39
CA VAL A 38 12.36 0.78 -3.96
C VAL A 38 11.81 -0.58 -3.56
N ALA A 39 12.38 -1.16 -2.50
CA ALA A 39 11.78 -2.30 -1.84
C ALA A 39 10.80 -1.80 -0.77
N ILE A 40 9.65 -2.45 -0.65
CA ILE A 40 8.67 -2.15 0.40
C ILE A 40 8.33 -3.43 1.15
N LYS A 41 8.15 -3.31 2.47
CA LYS A 41 7.54 -4.36 3.28
C LYS A 41 6.09 -4.01 3.54
N ILE A 42 5.18 -4.91 3.24
CA ILE A 42 3.75 -4.76 3.53
C ILE A 42 3.40 -5.68 4.70
N VAL A 43 2.63 -5.17 5.66
CA VAL A 43 2.16 -5.94 6.81
C VAL A 43 0.64 -5.77 6.95
N GLY A 44 -0.07 -6.88 7.05
CA GLY A 44 -1.51 -6.91 7.31
C GLY A 44 -1.85 -6.41 8.71
N SER A 45 -2.83 -5.51 8.79
CA SER A 45 -3.32 -4.87 10.03
C SER A 45 -4.41 -5.69 10.72
N ASN A 46 -5.02 -6.66 10.03
CA ASN A 46 -6.04 -7.56 10.55
C ASN A 46 -5.81 -9.00 10.04
N SER A 47 -6.56 -9.96 10.57
CA SER A 47 -6.40 -11.38 10.23
C SER A 47 -6.66 -11.70 8.77
N GLU A 48 -7.54 -10.96 8.08
CA GLU A 48 -7.84 -11.17 6.67
C GLU A 48 -6.66 -10.75 5.79
N GLU A 49 -6.11 -9.55 6.02
CA GLU A 49 -4.93 -9.04 5.32
C GLU A 49 -3.71 -9.93 5.57
N GLN A 50 -3.51 -10.41 6.80
CA GLN A 50 -2.37 -11.28 7.16
C GLN A 50 -2.41 -12.65 6.46
N GLN A 51 -3.59 -13.09 6.00
CA GLN A 51 -3.74 -14.34 5.25
C GLN A 51 -3.49 -14.17 3.75
N LYS A 52 -3.40 -12.93 3.24
CA LYS A 52 -3.08 -12.67 1.83
C LYS A 52 -1.59 -12.96 1.59
N MET A 53 -1.33 -13.77 0.57
CA MET A 53 0.00 -14.31 0.30
C MET A 53 0.36 -14.08 -1.17
N PHE A 54 1.58 -13.59 -1.39
CA PHE A 54 2.19 -13.53 -2.72
C PHE A 54 2.34 -14.94 -3.31
N GLY A 55 2.06 -15.12 -4.60
CA GLY A 55 2.06 -16.41 -5.29
C GLY A 55 0.81 -17.26 -5.04
N ARG A 56 -0.21 -16.70 -4.39
CA ARG A 56 -1.49 -17.40 -4.13
C ARG A 56 -2.69 -16.47 -4.26
N HIS A 57 -2.66 -15.35 -3.54
CA HIS A 57 -3.72 -14.35 -3.57
C HIS A 57 -3.37 -13.21 -4.51
N PHE A 58 -2.09 -12.94 -4.74
CA PHE A 58 -1.64 -11.94 -5.69
C PHE A 58 -0.27 -12.28 -6.25
N GLU A 59 0.02 -11.78 -7.43
CA GLU A 59 1.20 -12.09 -8.22
C GLU A 59 2.07 -10.84 -8.46
N ILE A 60 3.20 -11.02 -9.15
CA ILE A 60 4.15 -9.93 -9.44
C ILE A 60 3.57 -8.90 -10.44
N ASP A 61 2.65 -9.33 -11.28
CA ASP A 61 2.04 -8.49 -12.32
C ASP A 61 0.80 -7.73 -11.81
N ASP A 62 0.34 -8.02 -10.59
CA ASP A 62 -0.77 -7.28 -9.98
C ASP A 62 -0.33 -5.86 -9.64
N GLU A 63 -1.11 -4.88 -10.10
CA GLU A 63 -0.89 -3.48 -9.76
C GLU A 63 -1.25 -3.22 -8.29
N LEU A 64 -0.34 -2.60 -7.55
CA LEU A 64 -0.57 -2.17 -6.18
C LEU A 64 -0.86 -0.67 -6.16
N VAL A 65 -2.00 -0.30 -5.59
CA VAL A 65 -2.38 1.12 -5.43
C VAL A 65 -2.58 1.48 -3.96
N SER A 66 -2.53 2.77 -3.67
CA SER A 66 -2.90 3.26 -2.34
C SER A 66 -4.41 3.23 -2.18
N HIS A 67 -4.91 2.62 -1.11
CA HIS A 67 -6.34 2.60 -0.83
C HIS A 67 -6.77 3.88 -0.11
N ILE A 68 -7.39 4.80 -0.86
CA ILE A 68 -7.88 6.06 -0.30
C ILE A 68 -9.37 5.92 0.02
N SER A 69 -9.70 5.83 1.31
CA SER A 69 -11.11 5.74 1.74
C SER A 69 -11.90 7.00 1.38
N ARG A 70 -13.21 6.86 1.16
CA ARG A 70 -14.06 8.01 0.88
C ARG A 70 -14.05 9.04 2.01
N ARG A 71 -14.02 8.57 3.25
CA ARG A 71 -13.84 9.42 4.44
C ARG A 71 -12.57 10.27 4.36
N SER A 72 -11.45 9.68 3.92
CA SER A 72 -10.19 10.42 3.75
C SER A 72 -10.35 11.53 2.71
N ILE A 73 -11.02 11.26 1.59
CA ILE A 73 -11.28 12.26 0.54
C ILE A 73 -12.15 13.40 1.06
N ASP A 74 -13.21 13.08 1.80
CA ASP A 74 -14.15 14.09 2.31
C ASP A 74 -13.49 14.99 3.36
N ILE A 75 -12.62 14.42 4.22
CA ILE A 75 -11.79 15.19 5.16
C ILE A 75 -10.84 16.12 4.40
N LEU A 76 -10.16 15.63 3.35
CA LEU A 76 -9.25 16.45 2.56
C LEU A 76 -9.98 17.64 1.92
N LYS A 77 -11.14 17.40 1.30
CA LYS A 77 -11.97 18.46 0.69
C LYS A 77 -12.47 19.49 1.70
N THR A 78 -12.72 19.07 2.94
CA THR A 78 -13.24 19.95 4.00
C THR A 78 -12.12 20.85 4.57
N ASN A 79 -10.90 20.34 4.68
CA ASN A 79 -9.80 21.02 5.38
C ASN A 79 -8.80 21.71 4.43
N TYR A 80 -8.75 21.31 3.16
CA TYR A 80 -7.83 21.86 2.16
C TYR A 80 -8.63 22.12 0.87
N ARG A 81 -8.87 23.40 0.58
CA ARG A 81 -9.50 23.88 -0.66
C ARG A 81 -8.46 24.36 -1.65
#